data_AF-A0A4P6EUV2-F1
#
_entry.id   AF-A0A4P6EUV2-F1
#
_cell.length_a   1.000
_cell.length_b   1.000
_cell.length_c   1.000
_cell.angle_alpha   90.00
_cell.angle_beta   90.00
_cell.angle_gamma   90.00
#
_symmetry.space_group_name_H-M   'P 1'
#
loop_
_entity.id
_entity.type
_entity.pdbx_description
1 polymer ?
#
loop_
_entity_poly.entity_id
_entity_poly.type
_entity_poly.pdbx_seq_one_letter_code
_entity_poly.pdbx_strand_id
1 'polypeptide(L)' 'MIVFQVNNYALGVGSIEVLGVASSSMLQVGDTDYVTLYSMFDTPPESVIVGPMAPFPEPEGSDEAEGERFEED' A
#
# COMPACT_ATOMS: atom_id res chain seq x y z
N MET A 1 -33.84 7.11 -23.97
CA MET A 1 -32.64 6.32 -23.61
C MET A 1 -31.49 6.88 -24.41
N ILE A 2 -30.51 7.49 -23.75
CA ILE A 2 -29.35 8.08 -24.42
C ILE A 2 -28.26 7.02 -24.45
N VAL A 3 -27.76 6.70 -25.64
CA VAL A 3 -26.64 5.78 -25.83
C VAL A 3 -25.36 6.60 -25.76
N PHE A 4 -24.48 6.29 -24.80
CA PHE A 4 -23.15 6.88 -24.70
C PHE A 4 -22.16 5.95 -25.43
N GLN A 5 -21.66 6.38 -26.59
CA GLN A 5 -20.74 5.60 -27.42
C GLN A 5 -19.34 6.23 -27.35
N VAL A 6 -18.41 5.53 -26.71
CA VAL A 6 -16.98 5.87 -26.71
C VAL A 6 -16.34 5.26 -27.95
N ASN A 7 -15.79 6.10 -28.84
CA ASN A 7 -15.01 5.64 -29.98
C ASN A 7 -13.54 5.94 -29.70
N ASN A 8 -12.81 4.96 -29.15
CA ASN A 8 -11.37 5.02 -29.10
C ASN A 8 -10.84 4.77 -30.52
N TYR A 9 -10.25 5.80 -31.14
CA TYR A 9 -9.50 5.64 -32.39
C TYR A 9 -8.16 4.91 -32.11
N ALA A 10 -7.13 5.08 -32.95
CA ALA A 10 -5.81 4.54 -32.65
C ALA A 10 -5.25 5.17 -31.36
N LEU A 11 -5.13 4.37 -30.29
CA LEU A 11 -4.33 4.71 -29.11
C LEU A 11 -2.87 4.84 -29.54
N GLY A 12 -2.45 6.07 -29.84
CA GLY A 12 -1.08 6.40 -30.25
C GLY A 12 -0.15 6.51 -29.06
N VAL A 13 0.23 5.38 -28.47
CA VAL A 13 1.27 5.36 -27.44
C VAL A 13 2.64 5.41 -28.12
N GLY A 14 3.32 6.56 -28.03
CA GLY A 14 4.65 6.75 -28.62
C GLY A 14 5.74 5.97 -27.89
N SER A 15 6.08 6.37 -26.67
CA SER A 15 7.01 5.62 -25.82
C SER A 15 6.55 5.67 -24.37
N ILE A 16 6.71 4.54 -23.68
CA ILE A 16 6.54 4.44 -22.22
C ILE A 16 7.81 3.79 -21.68
N GLU A 17 8.57 4.54 -20.90
CA GLU A 17 9.77 4.03 -20.23
C GLU A 17 9.44 3.78 -18.75
N VAL A 18 9.56 2.53 -18.32
CA VAL A 18 9.24 2.09 -16.95
C VAL A 18 10.48 1.48 -16.32
N LEU A 19 11.01 2.13 -15.28
CA LEU A 19 12.19 1.67 -14.56
C LEU A 19 11.89 0.52 -13.59
N GLY A 20 10.63 0.38 -13.17
CA GLY A 20 10.16 -0.72 -12.34
C GLY A 20 8.69 -0.54 -11.97
N VAL A 21 8.03 -1.66 -11.66
CA VAL A 21 6.69 -1.69 -11.09
C VAL A 21 6.78 -2.29 -9.69
N ALA A 22 6.10 -1.67 -8.71
CA ALA A 22 6.12 -2.14 -7.32
C ALA A 22 5.29 -3.41 -7.13
N SER A 23 5.40 -4.08 -5.97
CA SER A 23 4.48 -5.17 -5.62
C SER A 23 3.04 -4.63 -5.60
N SER A 24 2.11 -5.35 -6.24
CA SER A 24 0.69 -4.95 -6.35
C SER A 24 0.48 -3.64 -7.11
N SER A 25 1.09 -3.50 -8.29
CA SER A 25 0.88 -2.32 -9.16
C SER A 25 0.39 -2.72 -10.56
N MET A 26 -0.30 -1.78 -11.22
CA MET A 26 -0.86 -1.95 -12.56
C MET A 26 -0.54 -0.69 -13.40
N LEU A 27 0.11 -0.90 -14.54
CA LEU A 27 0.26 0.12 -15.57
C LEU A 27 -0.72 -0.20 -16.70
N GLN A 28 -1.67 0.70 -16.94
CA GLN A 28 -2.70 0.51 -17.95
C GLN A 28 -2.72 1.63 -18.99
N VAL A 29 -2.93 1.24 -20.26
CA VAL A 29 -3.27 2.14 -21.36
C VAL A 29 -4.62 1.71 -21.93
N GLY A 30 -5.51 2.66 -22.15
CA GLY A 30 -6.86 2.42 -22.65
C GLY A 30 -7.91 2.50 -21.53
N ASP A 31 -9.14 2.17 -21.86
CA ASP A 31 -10.28 2.19 -20.95
C ASP A 31 -10.44 0.89 -20.16
N THR A 32 -10.97 1.03 -18.94
CA THR A 32 -11.40 -0.06 -18.06
C THR A 32 -12.70 0.37 -17.38
N ASP A 33 -13.70 -0.50 -17.36
CA ASP A 33 -14.95 -0.26 -16.65
C ASP A 33 -14.80 -0.39 -15.13
N TYR A 34 -14.01 -1.36 -14.66
CA TYR A 34 -13.71 -1.55 -13.24
C TYR A 34 -12.35 -2.24 -13.03
N VAL A 35 -11.61 -1.77 -12.02
CA VAL A 35 -10.44 -2.46 -11.49
C VAL A 35 -10.80 -2.97 -10.10
N THR A 36 -10.78 -4.29 -9.92
CA THR A 36 -11.06 -4.90 -8.61
C THR A 36 -9.79 -5.48 -8.03
N LEU A 37 -9.33 -4.89 -6.93
CA LEU A 37 -8.18 -5.39 -6.18
C LEU A 37 -8.70 -6.29 -5.06
N TYR A 38 -8.18 -7.51 -5.01
CA TYR A 38 -8.44 -8.44 -3.90
C TYR A 38 -7.16 -8.61 -3.12
N SER A 39 -7.26 -8.44 -1.81
CA SER A 39 -6.27 -8.93 -0.87
C SER A 39 -6.95 -10.00 -0.03
N MET A 40 -6.45 -11.22 -0.11
CA MET A 40 -6.95 -12.33 0.68
C MET A 40 -5.94 -12.61 1.77
N PHE A 41 -6.38 -12.46 3.02
CA PHE A 41 -5.63 -12.98 4.15
C PHE A 41 -5.86 -14.49 4.20
N ASP A 42 -4.81 -15.28 4.02
CA ASP A 42 -4.85 -16.75 4.08
C ASP A 42 -4.78 -17.27 5.52
N THR A 43 -5.07 -16.43 6.51
CA THR A 43 -5.02 -16.80 7.93
C THR A 43 -6.43 -17.10 8.41
N PRO A 44 -6.74 -18.36 8.77
CA PRO A 44 -8.00 -18.71 9.42
C PRO A 44 -8.28 -17.81 10.64
N PRO A 45 -9.54 -17.46 10.94
CA PRO A 45 -9.91 -16.59 12.07
C PRO A 45 -9.44 -17.12 13.42
N GLU A 46 -9.21 -18.43 13.55
CA GLU A 46 -8.67 -19.08 14.74
C GLU A 46 -7.17 -18.83 14.96
N SER A 47 -6.46 -18.36 13.92
CA SER A 47 -5.02 -18.05 13.92
C SER A 47 -4.72 -16.55 13.98
N VAL A 48 -5.74 -15.70 14.17
CA VAL A 48 -5.53 -14.29 14.53
C VAL A 48 -4.98 -14.24 15.95
N ILE A 49 -3.66 -14.05 16.08
CA ILE A 49 -3.03 -13.75 17.37
C ILE A 49 -3.37 -12.29 17.71
N VAL A 50 -4.58 -12.03 18.21
CA VAL A 50 -4.85 -10.83 19.00
C VAL A 50 -4.24 -11.06 20.37
N GLY A 51 -2.91 -11.02 20.44
CA GLY A 51 -2.24 -10.82 21.71
C GLY A 51 -2.49 -9.37 22.15
N PRO A 52 -2.78 -9.10 23.43
CA PRO A 52 -2.66 -7.72 23.92
C PRO A 52 -1.26 -7.24 23.55
N MET A 53 -1.18 -6.09 22.87
CA MET A 53 0.10 -5.46 22.56
C MET A 53 0.71 -5.09 23.92
N ALA A 54 1.58 -5.96 24.45
CA ALA A 54 2.32 -5.66 25.66
C ALA A 54 3.21 -4.45 25.33
N PRO A 55 3.39 -3.50 26.27
CA PRO A 55 4.36 -2.44 26.09
C PRO A 55 5.70 -3.07 25.70
N PHE A 56 6.27 -2.62 24.58
CA PHE A 56 7.62 -3.05 24.22
C PHE A 56 8.56 -2.65 25.35
N PRO A 57 9.53 -3.51 25.72
CA PRO A 57 10.58 -3.10 26.63
C PRO A 57 11.32 -1.91 26.03
N GLU A 58 11.89 -1.07 26.90
CA GLU A 58 12.76 0.00 26.44
C GLU A 58 13.87 -0.57 25.54
N PRO A 59 14.17 0.06 24.39
CA PRO A 59 15.23 -0.38 23.51
C PRO A 59 16.58 -0.35 24.23
N GLU A 60 17.49 -1.26 23.88
CA GLU A 60 18.85 -1.27 24.43
C GLU A 60 19.54 0.07 24.17
N GLY A 61 20.04 0.70 25.23
CA GLY A 61 20.67 2.03 25.16
C GLY A 61 19.69 3.21 25.28
N SER A 62 18.46 3.00 25.75
CA SER A 62 17.51 4.09 26.08
C SER A 62 18.15 5.14 27.00
N ASP A 63 18.96 4.72 27.98
CA ASP A 63 19.69 5.59 28.90
C ASP A 63 20.75 6.49 28.22
N GLU A 64 21.21 6.12 27.01
CA GLU A 64 22.24 6.81 26.23
C GLU A 64 21.62 7.68 25.12
N ALA A 65 20.28 7.69 24.99
CA ALA A 65 19.57 8.51 24.01
C ALA A 65 19.68 10.00 24.35
N GLU A 66 20.65 10.67 23.75
CA GLU A 66 20.85 12.12 23.86
C GLU A 66 19.62 12.88 23.31
N GLY A 67 18.93 13.63 24.18
CA GLY A 67 17.81 14.52 23.81
C GLY A 67 16.43 14.15 24.38
N GLU A 68 16.27 12.97 24.99
CA GLU A 68 15.01 12.53 25.63
C GLU A 68 15.00 12.77 27.16
N ARG A 69 16.10 13.30 27.73
CA ARG A 69 16.18 13.61 29.15
C ARG A 69 15.35 14.85 29.45
N PHE A 70 14.22 14.68 30.12
CA PHE A 70 13.53 15.79 30.75
C PHE A 70 14.47 16.39 31.81
N GLU A 71 14.82 17.68 31.67
CA GLU A 71 15.39 18.43 32.78
C GLU A 71 14.30 18.52 33.87
N GLU A 72 14.47 17.80 34.97
CA GLU A 72 13.66 17.98 36.18
C GLU A 72 14.20 19.18 36.96
N ASP A 73 13.35 20.20 37.19
CA ASP A 73 13.50 21.14 38.32
C ASP A 73 13.15 20.44 39.64
#